data_AF-A0AA97LJI9-F1
#
_entry.id   AF-A0AA97LJI9-F1
#
_cell.length_a   1.000
_cell.length_b   1.000
_cell.length_c   1.000
_cell.angle_alpha   90.00
_cell.angle_beta   90.00
_cell.angle_gamma   90.00
#
_symmetry.space_group_name_H-M   'P 1'
#
loop_
_entity.id
_entity.type
_entity.pdbx_description
1 polymer ?
#
loop_
_entity_poly.entity_id
_entity_poly.type
_entity_poly.pdbx_seq_one_letter_code
_entity_poly.pdbx_strand_id
1 'polypeptide(L)'
;MSAILKGDEESHEGAGRKTDGLKSSGSQTASMLPETPLQNLHLASQAVLERAQKQGRSKCPKCNSSRMFYCYTCYILVETVPTKDIPVVKLPLKIDIIKHPNETDGKSTAVHAKLLAPEDVTIYTYPCIPDYEEMKHEIALIFPGPNSVSVNDIVSLQNKWEKNVGCEKDDDLPAEPVFKCAKLELDSNDNSSLGELRSRTTCKKARLKKIVFVDSTWNQTNKIITDERLQGLLQIELKSRKTCFWRHQKGKPDTYLSTIEAIYYFLVDYHRELLKEKYEGQYDNLLFFYSFMYRLIKNARCSAGKE
;
A
#
# COMPACT_ATOMS: atom_id res chain seq x y z
N MET A 1 -26.59 49.49 -28.14
CA MET A 1 -27.79 49.04 -28.91
C MET A 1 -28.62 48.16 -27.98
N SER A 2 -29.94 48.21 -28.08
CA SER A 2 -30.88 47.71 -27.05
C SER A 2 -31.90 46.73 -27.63
N ALA A 3 -32.18 45.65 -26.89
CA ALA A 3 -33.36 44.76 -26.90
C ALA A 3 -33.12 43.76 -25.75
N ILE A 4 -33.92 43.56 -24.69
CA ILE A 4 -35.36 43.74 -24.39
C ILE A 4 -36.29 42.74 -25.13
N LEU A 5 -36.88 41.85 -24.31
CA LEU A 5 -38.21 41.18 -24.30
C LEU A 5 -38.04 39.93 -23.36
N LYS A 6 -38.59 39.80 -22.13
CA LYS A 6 -40.02 39.68 -21.68
C LYS A 6 -40.85 38.74 -22.58
N GLY A 7 -41.63 37.75 -22.15
CA GLY A 7 -42.07 37.28 -20.82
C GLY A 7 -43.21 36.21 -20.95
N ASP A 8 -43.75 35.53 -19.93
CA ASP A 8 -43.36 35.40 -18.50
C ASP A 8 -43.80 34.02 -17.85
N GLU A 9 -45.10 33.73 -17.62
CA GLU A 9 -45.69 32.55 -16.89
C GLU A 9 -46.77 31.82 -17.75
N GLU A 10 -47.20 30.54 -17.57
CA GLU A 10 -48.09 30.02 -16.51
C GLU A 10 -48.27 28.46 -16.55
N SER A 11 -49.21 27.91 -15.77
CA SER A 11 -49.24 26.52 -15.23
C SER A 11 -50.46 25.62 -15.58
N HIS A 12 -50.48 24.39 -15.00
CA HIS A 12 -51.59 23.42 -14.80
C HIS A 12 -51.83 22.23 -15.80
N GLU A 13 -51.57 21.02 -15.24
CA GLU A 13 -52.38 19.79 -15.17
C GLU A 13 -53.15 19.19 -16.38
N GLY A 14 -53.08 17.84 -16.52
CA GLY A 14 -54.28 17.06 -16.91
C GLY A 14 -54.10 15.67 -17.56
N ALA A 15 -54.53 14.62 -16.85
CA ALA A 15 -55.15 13.38 -17.39
C ALA A 15 -54.35 12.39 -18.28
N GLY A 16 -53.50 11.59 -17.62
CA GLY A 16 -53.45 10.10 -17.57
C GLY A 16 -53.90 9.15 -18.70
N ARG A 17 -53.30 7.94 -18.71
CA ARG A 17 -53.99 6.68 -19.05
C ARG A 17 -53.23 5.40 -18.62
N LYS A 18 -54.03 4.43 -18.13
CA LYS A 18 -53.84 2.97 -18.10
C LYS A 18 -52.70 2.36 -17.27
N THR A 19 -53.08 1.89 -16.09
CA THR A 19 -52.52 0.71 -15.42
C THR A 19 -53.00 -0.58 -16.10
N ASP A 20 -52.08 -1.47 -16.45
CA ASP A 20 -52.30 -2.94 -16.55
C ASP A 20 -50.90 -3.60 -16.57
N GLY A 21 -50.64 -4.60 -15.72
CA GLY A 21 -49.28 -5.12 -15.53
C GLY A 21 -49.17 -6.19 -14.45
N LEU A 22 -49.59 -7.40 -14.79
CA LEU A 22 -49.66 -8.60 -13.95
C LEU A 22 -48.32 -8.96 -13.26
N LYS A 23 -48.44 -9.57 -12.07
CA LYS A 23 -47.37 -10.08 -11.20
C LYS A 23 -46.24 -10.81 -11.94
N SER A 24 -44.99 -10.53 -11.55
CA SER A 24 -43.84 -11.42 -11.73
C SER A 24 -43.14 -11.62 -10.39
N SER A 25 -43.02 -12.87 -9.95
CA SER A 25 -42.24 -13.28 -8.79
C SER A 25 -40.76 -13.41 -9.16
N GLY A 26 -39.87 -12.66 -8.52
CA GLY A 26 -38.45 -12.74 -8.86
C GLY A 26 -37.51 -12.10 -7.85
N SER A 27 -36.69 -12.95 -7.23
CA SER A 27 -35.43 -12.64 -6.55
C SER A 27 -35.48 -11.74 -5.30
N GLN A 28 -35.02 -12.30 -4.18
CA GLN A 28 -34.53 -11.52 -3.05
C GLN A 28 -33.24 -10.80 -3.48
N THR A 29 -33.37 -9.56 -3.93
CA THR A 29 -32.22 -8.65 -4.08
C THR A 29 -31.71 -8.32 -2.68
N ALA A 30 -30.73 -9.09 -2.21
CA ALA A 30 -29.90 -8.71 -1.08
C ALA A 30 -29.35 -7.31 -1.36
N SER A 31 -29.77 -6.32 -0.57
CA SER A 31 -29.40 -4.93 -0.79
C SER A 31 -27.91 -4.76 -0.53
N MET A 32 -27.12 -4.79 -1.60
CA MET A 32 -25.74 -4.35 -1.55
C MET A 32 -25.72 -2.84 -1.34
N LEU A 33 -25.83 -2.45 -0.06
CA LEU A 33 -25.43 -1.13 0.41
C LEU A 33 -24.01 -0.88 -0.11
N PRO A 34 -23.70 0.31 -0.66
CA PRO A 34 -22.35 0.62 -1.07
C PRO A 34 -21.42 0.53 0.15
N GLU A 35 -20.56 -0.50 0.20
CA GLU A 35 -19.53 -0.64 1.23
C GLU A 35 -18.75 0.66 1.32
N THR A 36 -18.87 1.39 2.44
CA THR A 36 -18.18 2.68 2.52
C THR A 36 -16.69 2.40 2.71
N PRO A 37 -15.79 3.02 1.91
CA PRO A 37 -14.39 2.64 1.93
C PRO A 37 -13.77 2.82 3.31
N LEU A 38 -12.91 1.87 3.71
CA LEU A 38 -12.21 1.82 5.00
C LEU A 38 -13.10 1.52 6.23
N GLN A 39 -14.38 1.17 6.06
CA GLN A 39 -15.30 0.94 7.20
C GLN A 39 -15.04 -0.38 7.96
N ASN A 40 -14.54 -1.41 7.28
CA ASN A 40 -14.30 -2.74 7.83
C ASN A 40 -12.88 -2.89 8.48
N LEU A 41 -12.35 -1.81 9.06
CA LEU A 41 -11.01 -1.77 9.68
C LEU A 41 -11.09 -1.69 11.21
N HIS A 42 -10.30 -2.52 11.90
CA HIS A 42 -10.13 -2.54 13.36
C HIS A 42 -9.19 -1.42 13.85
N LEU A 43 -9.64 -0.18 13.69
CA LEU A 43 -8.88 1.02 14.07
C LEU A 43 -9.01 1.36 15.56
N ALA A 44 -7.93 1.85 16.15
CA ALA A 44 -7.93 2.50 17.45
C ALA A 44 -8.72 3.82 17.43
N SER A 45 -9.15 4.29 18.61
CA SER A 45 -9.92 5.53 18.75
C SER A 45 -9.14 6.76 18.26
N GLN A 46 -9.74 7.50 17.31
CA GLN A 46 -9.15 8.72 16.73
C GLN A 46 -9.44 9.98 17.58
N ALA A 47 -9.99 9.84 18.79
CA ALA A 47 -10.39 10.96 19.64
C ALA A 47 -9.24 11.95 19.95
N VAL A 48 -7.99 11.49 19.96
CA VAL A 48 -6.81 12.39 20.10
C VAL A 48 -6.67 13.34 18.90
N LEU A 49 -6.92 12.86 17.68
CA LEU A 49 -6.88 13.68 16.47
C LEU A 49 -8.05 14.66 16.43
N GLU A 50 -9.23 14.26 16.92
CA GLU A 50 -10.40 15.12 17.03
C GLU A 50 -10.20 16.26 18.05
N ARG A 51 -9.54 15.97 19.20
CA ARG A 51 -9.11 17.00 20.16
C ARG A 51 -8.08 17.94 19.55
N ALA A 52 -7.03 17.41 18.93
CA ALA A 52 -5.98 18.20 18.30
C ALA A 52 -6.54 19.09 17.17
N GLN A 53 -7.48 18.59 16.36
CA GLN A 53 -8.14 19.38 15.31
C GLN A 53 -8.89 20.59 15.88
N LYS A 54 -9.57 20.44 17.03
CA LYS A 54 -10.27 21.53 17.72
C LYS A 54 -9.30 22.54 18.35
N GLN A 55 -8.15 22.09 18.83
CA GLN A 55 -7.08 22.96 19.35
C GLN A 55 -6.32 23.70 18.23
N GLY A 56 -6.32 23.16 17.01
CA GLY A 56 -5.66 23.74 15.86
C GLY A 56 -4.18 23.35 15.75
N ARG A 57 -3.42 24.16 15.01
CA ARG A 57 -2.02 23.85 14.69
C ARG A 57 -1.08 24.19 15.83
N SER A 58 -0.20 23.26 16.17
CA SER A 58 0.88 23.43 17.14
C SER A 58 2.25 23.36 16.47
N LYS A 59 3.32 23.54 17.25
CA LYS A 59 4.71 23.55 16.75
C LYS A 59 5.32 22.15 16.79
N CYS A 60 6.09 21.81 15.76
CA CYS A 60 6.98 20.65 15.79
C CYS A 60 8.08 20.86 16.84
N PRO A 61 8.28 19.96 17.83
CA PRO A 61 9.28 20.15 18.87
C PRO A 61 10.73 20.08 18.35
N LYS A 62 10.97 19.50 17.16
CA LYS A 62 12.32 19.41 16.55
C LYS A 62 12.66 20.57 15.60
N CYS A 63 11.70 21.12 14.86
CA CYS A 63 11.98 22.14 13.82
C CYS A 63 11.11 23.40 13.90
N ASN A 64 10.32 23.57 14.97
CA ASN A 64 9.44 24.73 15.23
C ASN A 64 8.48 25.11 14.07
N SER A 65 8.27 24.20 13.11
CA SER A 65 7.32 24.37 12.02
C SER A 65 5.89 24.15 12.51
N SER A 66 4.95 25.00 12.10
CA SER A 66 3.53 24.82 12.42
C SER A 66 2.92 23.65 11.63
N ARG A 67 2.28 22.72 12.33
CA ARG A 67 1.69 21.47 11.81
C ARG A 67 0.41 21.14 12.57
N MET A 68 -0.45 20.27 12.04
CA MET A 68 -1.73 19.92 12.68
C MET A 68 -1.62 18.72 13.64
N PHE A 69 -1.08 17.59 13.17
CA PHE A 69 -0.98 16.36 13.97
C PHE A 69 0.44 15.78 14.04
N TYR A 70 1.26 16.01 13.01
CA TYR A 70 2.62 15.52 12.91
C TYR A 70 3.44 16.38 11.96
N CYS A 71 4.77 16.35 12.13
CA CYS A 71 5.71 16.95 11.21
C CYS A 71 6.15 15.97 10.14
N TYR A 72 5.70 16.19 8.91
CA TYR A 72 6.06 15.42 7.73
C TYR A 72 7.54 15.48 7.31
N THR A 73 8.33 16.39 7.89
CA THR A 73 9.79 16.53 7.62
C THR A 73 10.63 15.92 8.75
N CYS A 74 10.13 15.91 9.98
CA CYS A 74 10.84 15.36 11.14
C CYS A 74 10.39 13.96 11.53
N TYR A 75 9.28 13.47 10.95
CA TYR A 75 8.64 12.19 11.24
C TYR A 75 8.29 12.00 12.73
N ILE A 76 7.82 13.06 13.38
CA ILE A 76 7.36 13.06 14.78
C ILE A 76 6.00 13.72 14.93
N LEU A 77 5.28 13.35 15.99
CA LEU A 77 4.03 14.01 16.38
C LEU A 77 4.30 15.45 16.85
N VAL A 78 3.25 16.28 16.85
CA VAL A 78 3.27 17.59 17.51
C VAL A 78 2.81 17.48 18.96
N GLU A 79 3.08 18.51 19.76
CA GLU A 79 2.76 18.55 21.19
C GLU A 79 1.27 18.32 21.52
N THR A 80 0.35 18.77 20.64
CA THR A 80 -1.10 18.54 20.80
C THR A 80 -1.54 17.09 20.51
N VAL A 81 -0.62 16.20 20.11
CA VAL A 81 -0.87 14.78 19.84
C VAL A 81 0.12 13.92 20.63
N PRO A 82 -0.20 13.53 21.89
CA PRO A 82 0.68 12.72 22.72
C PRO A 82 0.96 11.34 22.10
N THR A 83 2.22 10.90 22.13
CA THR A 83 2.65 9.58 21.62
C THR A 83 1.89 8.41 22.23
N LYS A 84 1.59 8.47 23.53
CA LYS A 84 0.83 7.43 24.27
C LYS A 84 -0.61 7.22 23.78
N ASP A 85 -1.19 8.20 23.08
CA ASP A 85 -2.57 8.14 22.57
C ASP A 85 -2.61 7.62 21.11
N ILE A 86 -1.45 7.32 20.50
CA ILE A 86 -1.32 6.86 19.11
C ILE A 86 -0.99 5.35 19.10
N PRO A 87 -1.70 4.54 18.28
CA PRO A 87 -1.42 3.11 18.21
C PRO A 87 -0.04 2.84 17.61
N VAL A 88 0.68 1.87 18.17
CA VAL A 88 1.93 1.35 17.62
C VAL A 88 1.66 0.00 16.95
N VAL A 89 2.04 -0.11 15.68
CA VAL A 89 1.93 -1.33 14.88
C VAL A 89 3.29 -2.01 14.84
N LYS A 90 3.32 -3.33 15.03
CA LYS A 90 4.52 -4.17 14.83
C LYS A 90 4.41 -4.89 13.49
N LEU A 91 5.47 -4.83 12.70
CA LEU A 91 5.50 -5.38 11.35
C LEU A 91 6.21 -6.75 11.32
N PRO A 92 5.82 -7.66 10.41
CA PRO A 92 6.44 -8.97 10.28
C PRO A 92 7.83 -8.93 9.61
N LEU A 93 8.23 -7.76 9.08
CA LEU A 93 9.48 -7.47 8.40
C LEU A 93 9.79 -5.97 8.46
N LYS A 94 11.01 -5.56 8.12
CA LYS A 94 11.41 -4.14 8.05
C LYS A 94 10.96 -3.49 6.74
N ILE A 95 10.68 -2.20 6.76
CA ILE A 95 10.26 -1.42 5.59
C ILE A 95 11.21 -0.25 5.38
N ASP A 96 11.86 -0.19 4.23
CA ASP A 96 12.61 0.99 3.80
C ASP A 96 11.80 1.73 2.73
N ILE A 97 11.60 3.04 2.91
CA ILE A 97 10.85 3.89 1.98
C ILE A 97 11.81 4.89 1.35
N ILE A 98 12.00 4.81 0.03
CA ILE A 98 12.83 5.73 -0.74
C ILE A 98 11.97 6.89 -1.25
N LYS A 99 12.03 8.02 -0.57
CA LYS A 99 11.29 9.24 -0.89
C LYS A 99 12.03 10.07 -1.94
N HIS A 100 11.30 10.54 -2.97
CA HIS A 100 11.85 11.51 -3.92
C HIS A 100 11.96 12.91 -3.28
N PRO A 101 13.08 13.64 -3.47
CA PRO A 101 13.29 14.94 -2.83
C PRO A 101 12.24 15.98 -3.22
N ASN A 102 11.74 15.92 -4.46
CA ASN A 102 10.70 16.84 -4.95
C ASN A 102 9.26 16.33 -4.67
N GLU A 103 9.08 15.23 -3.93
CA GLU A 103 7.75 14.82 -3.48
C GLU A 103 7.27 15.78 -2.38
N THR A 104 6.03 16.25 -2.46
CA THR A 104 5.52 17.27 -1.53
C THR A 104 5.24 16.61 -0.17
N ASP A 105 6.06 16.89 0.85
CA ASP A 105 5.92 16.26 2.18
C ASP A 105 4.49 16.30 2.76
N GLY A 106 3.75 17.41 2.56
CA GLY A 106 2.35 17.56 3.00
C GLY A 106 1.30 16.77 2.18
N LYS A 107 1.73 15.99 1.18
CA LYS A 107 0.93 15.06 0.38
C LYS A 107 1.34 13.60 0.57
N SER A 108 2.63 13.34 0.86
CA SER A 108 3.15 12.01 1.15
C SER A 108 2.40 11.33 2.29
N THR A 109 2.12 10.04 2.12
CA THR A 109 1.54 9.18 3.17
C THR A 109 2.58 8.26 3.82
N ALA A 110 3.83 8.23 3.32
CA ALA A 110 4.93 7.45 3.92
C ALA A 110 5.18 7.79 5.39
N VAL A 111 4.98 9.05 5.79
CA VAL A 111 5.08 9.49 7.19
C VAL A 111 4.12 8.75 8.12
N HIS A 112 2.96 8.28 7.65
CA HIS A 112 2.03 7.50 8.48
C HIS A 112 2.71 6.20 8.95
N ALA A 113 3.35 5.47 8.04
CA ALA A 113 4.08 4.25 8.36
C ALA A 113 5.19 4.51 9.40
N LYS A 114 5.99 5.58 9.24
CA LYS A 114 7.06 5.90 10.19
C LYS A 114 6.55 6.32 11.57
N LEU A 115 5.41 7.00 11.66
CA LEU A 115 4.81 7.37 12.95
C LEU A 115 4.19 6.18 13.68
N LEU A 116 3.60 5.24 12.94
CA LEU A 116 2.82 4.12 13.50
C LEU A 116 3.67 2.87 13.73
N ALA A 117 4.74 2.67 12.97
CA ALA A 117 5.70 1.57 13.13
C ALA A 117 7.16 2.09 13.17
N PRO A 118 7.52 2.93 14.16
CA PRO A 118 8.80 3.65 14.18
C PRO A 118 10.04 2.76 14.22
N GLU A 119 9.95 1.58 14.83
CA GLU A 119 11.04 0.60 14.91
C GLU A 119 11.23 -0.22 13.63
N ASP A 120 10.19 -0.33 12.81
CA ASP A 120 10.15 -1.24 11.67
C ASP A 120 10.24 -0.52 10.32
N VAL A 121 9.91 0.78 10.28
CA VAL A 121 9.93 1.61 9.06
C VAL A 121 11.10 2.61 9.10
N THR A 122 11.83 2.76 8.00
CA THR A 122 12.82 3.83 7.79
C THR A 122 12.51 4.59 6.50
N ILE A 123 12.65 5.91 6.52
CA ILE A 123 12.45 6.76 5.34
C ILE A 123 13.79 7.37 4.96
N TYR A 124 14.20 7.14 3.71
CA TYR A 124 15.39 7.71 3.10
C TYR A 124 14.97 8.73 2.05
N THR A 125 15.73 9.82 1.90
CA THR A 125 15.51 10.77 0.80
C THR A 125 16.53 10.50 -0.28
N TYR A 126 16.07 10.23 -1.51
CA TYR A 126 16.92 10.02 -2.67
C TYR A 126 17.85 11.25 -2.90
N PRO A 127 19.16 11.06 -3.16
CA PRO A 127 19.85 9.83 -3.58
C PRO A 127 20.40 8.92 -2.47
N CYS A 128 20.07 9.18 -1.19
CA CYS A 128 20.63 8.46 -0.03
C CYS A 128 19.96 7.08 0.21
N ILE A 129 19.93 6.19 -0.78
CA ILE A 129 19.46 4.80 -0.64
C ILE A 129 20.53 3.97 0.11
N PRO A 130 20.15 3.07 1.04
CA PRO A 130 21.08 2.09 1.60
C PRO A 130 21.73 1.21 0.52
N ASP A 131 22.88 0.65 0.86
CA ASP A 131 23.37 -0.54 0.15
C ASP A 131 22.54 -1.77 0.59
N TYR A 132 22.26 -2.65 -0.37
CA TYR A 132 21.46 -3.85 -0.18
C TYR A 132 22.18 -5.12 -0.66
N GLU A 133 23.40 -5.03 -1.23
CA GLU A 133 24.03 -6.13 -1.97
C GLU A 133 24.22 -7.39 -1.10
N GLU A 134 24.70 -7.24 0.14
CA GLU A 134 24.90 -8.35 1.09
C GLU A 134 23.61 -9.09 1.50
N MET A 135 22.45 -8.44 1.40
CA MET A 135 21.15 -8.99 1.83
C MET A 135 20.12 -9.09 0.69
N LYS A 136 20.58 -8.99 -0.56
CA LYS A 136 19.77 -8.90 -1.79
C LYS A 136 18.71 -10.01 -1.93
N HIS A 137 19.01 -11.22 -1.48
CA HIS A 137 18.07 -12.37 -1.49
C HIS A 137 16.97 -12.31 -0.41
N GLU A 138 17.13 -11.46 0.61
CA GLU A 138 16.20 -11.28 1.72
C GLU A 138 15.40 -9.96 1.64
N ILE A 139 15.65 -9.19 0.58
CA ILE A 139 15.09 -7.87 0.30
C ILE A 139 14.33 -7.93 -1.03
N ALA A 140 13.14 -7.33 -1.04
CA ALA A 140 12.38 -7.15 -2.28
C ALA A 140 11.85 -5.71 -2.39
N LEU A 141 11.41 -5.32 -3.59
CA LEU A 141 10.97 -3.99 -3.96
C LEU A 141 9.52 -4.03 -4.44
N ILE A 142 8.63 -3.23 -3.85
CA ILE A 142 7.27 -3.09 -4.36
C ILE A 142 7.27 -2.14 -5.54
N PHE A 143 7.24 -2.70 -6.74
CA PHE A 143 7.12 -1.97 -7.99
C PHE A 143 6.57 -2.86 -9.12
N PRO A 144 5.59 -2.39 -9.92
CA PRO A 144 5.12 -3.11 -11.11
C PRO A 144 6.15 -2.98 -12.24
N GLY A 145 6.52 -4.10 -12.86
CA GLY A 145 7.52 -4.14 -13.93
C GLY A 145 7.36 -5.37 -14.84
N PRO A 146 8.07 -5.44 -15.98
CA PRO A 146 7.96 -6.58 -16.90
C PRO A 146 8.43 -7.91 -16.28
N ASN A 147 9.23 -7.84 -15.21
CA ASN A 147 9.78 -8.99 -14.48
C ASN A 147 9.25 -9.07 -13.03
N SER A 148 8.23 -8.28 -12.65
CA SER A 148 7.69 -8.35 -11.29
C SER A 148 6.83 -9.60 -11.08
N VAL A 149 6.87 -10.15 -9.87
CA VAL A 149 6.09 -11.35 -9.50
C VAL A 149 4.96 -11.02 -8.54
N SER A 150 3.96 -11.90 -8.41
CA SER A 150 2.93 -11.72 -7.40
C SER A 150 3.47 -12.04 -6.00
N VAL A 151 2.78 -11.54 -4.97
CA VAL A 151 3.12 -11.89 -3.56
C VAL A 151 3.14 -13.41 -3.35
N ASN A 152 2.24 -14.15 -4.00
CA ASN A 152 2.11 -15.60 -3.82
C ASN A 152 3.33 -16.37 -4.35
N ASP A 153 4.01 -15.83 -5.37
CA ASP A 153 5.15 -16.48 -6.04
C ASP A 153 6.48 -16.35 -5.27
N ILE A 154 6.55 -15.44 -4.29
CA ILE A 154 7.74 -15.22 -3.45
C ILE A 154 8.20 -16.54 -2.80
N VAL A 155 7.27 -17.36 -2.31
CA VAL A 155 7.57 -18.66 -1.68
C VAL A 155 8.22 -19.62 -2.69
N SER A 156 7.75 -19.61 -3.94
CA SER A 156 8.29 -20.44 -5.02
C SER A 156 9.70 -20.02 -5.44
N LEU A 157 10.02 -18.72 -5.36
CA LEU A 157 11.37 -18.19 -5.63
C LEU A 157 12.34 -18.48 -4.48
N GLN A 158 11.93 -18.31 -3.23
CA GLN A 158 12.75 -18.66 -2.05
C GLN A 158 13.19 -20.13 -2.09
N ASN A 159 12.27 -21.05 -2.39
CA ASN A 159 12.57 -22.47 -2.55
C ASN A 159 13.52 -22.78 -3.74
N LYS A 160 13.66 -21.88 -4.72
CA LYS A 160 14.63 -22.00 -5.82
C LYS A 160 16.01 -21.48 -5.41
N TRP A 161 16.09 -20.35 -4.71
CA TRP A 161 17.35 -19.86 -4.16
C TRP A 161 17.97 -20.85 -3.16
N GLU A 162 17.18 -21.40 -2.24
CA GLU A 162 17.65 -22.42 -1.28
C GLU A 162 18.22 -23.69 -1.98
N LYS A 163 17.72 -24.03 -3.19
CA LYS A 163 18.23 -25.17 -3.97
C LYS A 163 19.51 -24.85 -4.74
N ASN A 164 19.64 -23.63 -5.28
CA ASN A 164 20.84 -23.24 -6.03
C ASN A 164 22.05 -23.06 -5.09
N VAL A 165 21.86 -22.46 -3.91
CA VAL A 165 22.91 -22.30 -2.89
C VAL A 165 23.36 -23.66 -2.30
N GLY A 166 22.55 -24.72 -2.44
CA GLY A 166 22.90 -26.06 -1.97
C GLY A 166 23.80 -26.88 -2.92
N CYS A 167 24.23 -26.33 -4.06
CA CYS A 167 24.91 -27.10 -5.11
C CYS A 167 26.13 -26.39 -5.73
N GLU A 168 26.78 -25.47 -5.02
CA GLU A 168 28.12 -25.02 -5.38
C GLU A 168 29.16 -26.01 -4.83
N LYS A 169 29.70 -26.84 -5.73
CA LYS A 169 31.04 -27.42 -5.54
C LYS A 169 32.03 -26.44 -6.13
N ASP A 170 33.12 -26.17 -5.40
CA ASP A 170 34.25 -25.40 -5.91
C ASP A 170 34.71 -25.93 -7.27
N ASP A 171 34.73 -25.08 -8.29
CA ASP A 171 35.75 -25.00 -9.34
C ASP A 171 35.53 -23.73 -10.21
N ASP A 172 36.50 -22.81 -10.15
CA ASP A 172 36.83 -21.66 -11.01
C ASP A 172 35.78 -20.59 -11.48
N LEU A 173 35.99 -19.39 -10.92
CA LEU A 173 35.88 -18.03 -11.51
C LEU A 173 34.49 -17.45 -11.94
N PRO A 174 34.21 -16.17 -11.62
CA PRO A 174 32.87 -15.59 -11.80
C PRO A 174 32.61 -15.06 -13.22
N ALA A 175 31.63 -15.67 -13.89
CA ALA A 175 30.86 -15.01 -14.95
C ALA A 175 29.44 -14.74 -14.42
N GLU A 176 29.01 -13.48 -14.42
CA GLU A 176 27.69 -13.12 -13.87
C GLU A 176 26.54 -13.79 -14.64
N PRO A 177 25.59 -14.46 -13.95
CA PRO A 177 24.51 -15.17 -14.62
C PRO A 177 23.33 -14.25 -14.94
N VAL A 178 23.38 -13.60 -16.11
CA VAL A 178 22.21 -12.94 -16.71
C VAL A 178 21.23 -13.99 -17.25
N PHE A 179 20.27 -14.41 -16.41
CA PHE A 179 19.26 -15.38 -16.83
C PHE A 179 18.13 -14.77 -17.66
N LYS A 180 18.28 -14.82 -19.00
CA LYS A 180 17.17 -14.69 -19.94
C LYS A 180 16.18 -15.85 -19.76
N CYS A 181 14.90 -15.53 -19.62
CA CYS A 181 13.83 -16.53 -19.52
C CYS A 181 13.63 -17.26 -20.85
N ALA A 182 13.66 -18.59 -20.84
CA ALA A 182 13.37 -19.43 -22.00
C ALA A 182 12.35 -20.53 -21.66
N LYS A 183 11.19 -20.42 -22.31
CA LYS A 183 10.21 -21.45 -22.71
C LYS A 183 10.17 -22.77 -21.92
N LEU A 184 9.08 -22.99 -21.20
CA LEU A 184 8.66 -24.32 -20.71
C LEU A 184 8.26 -25.22 -21.88
N GLU A 185 8.85 -26.42 -21.94
CA GLU A 185 8.22 -27.60 -22.52
C GLU A 185 8.13 -28.66 -21.40
N LEU A 186 6.94 -29.24 -21.25
CA LEU A 186 6.63 -30.24 -20.23
C LEU A 186 6.91 -31.62 -20.80
N ASP A 187 7.65 -32.46 -20.07
CA ASP A 187 7.47 -33.89 -20.25
C ASP A 187 7.58 -34.73 -18.97
N SER A 188 6.77 -35.78 -19.04
CA SER A 188 6.43 -36.90 -18.18
C SER A 188 7.40 -37.39 -17.07
N ASN A 189 6.82 -37.42 -15.84
CA ASN A 189 6.58 -38.62 -15.02
C ASN A 189 7.73 -39.60 -14.70
N ASP A 190 8.14 -39.66 -13.42
CA ASP A 190 8.29 -40.96 -12.74
C ASP A 190 8.06 -40.90 -11.22
N ASN A 191 7.73 -42.04 -10.60
CA ASN A 191 7.12 -42.15 -9.29
C ASN A 191 7.69 -43.32 -8.47
N SER A 192 8.43 -43.04 -7.37
CA SER A 192 8.73 -44.06 -6.36
C SER A 192 8.98 -43.49 -4.96
N SER A 193 8.36 -44.13 -3.96
CA SER A 193 8.73 -44.11 -2.54
C SER A 193 10.01 -44.96 -2.32
N LEU A 194 10.77 -44.91 -1.23
CA LEU A 194 10.46 -44.73 0.19
C LEU A 194 11.81 -44.61 0.94
N GLY A 195 11.87 -44.03 2.16
CA GLY A 195 13.02 -44.30 3.07
C GLY A 195 13.79 -43.09 3.61
N GLU A 196 13.19 -42.41 4.59
CA GLU A 196 13.81 -42.20 5.90
C GLU A 196 15.30 -41.83 6.02
N LEU A 197 15.60 -40.51 6.04
CA LEU A 197 16.58 -39.96 6.98
C LEU A 197 16.15 -38.57 7.46
N ARG A 198 15.50 -38.50 8.62
CA ARG A 198 15.13 -37.23 9.28
C ARG A 198 16.35 -36.54 9.89
N SER A 199 17.24 -35.99 9.06
CA SER A 199 18.27 -35.08 9.55
C SER A 199 17.60 -33.81 10.07
N ARG A 200 17.66 -33.63 11.40
CA ARG A 200 16.94 -32.58 12.14
C ARG A 200 17.68 -31.24 12.07
N THR A 201 17.93 -30.76 10.86
CA THR A 201 18.34 -29.38 10.61
C THR A 201 17.08 -28.55 10.50
N THR A 202 16.84 -27.65 11.45
CA THR A 202 15.78 -26.64 11.31
C THR A 202 16.18 -25.67 10.20
N CYS A 203 15.82 -26.00 8.96
CA CYS A 203 16.00 -25.10 7.83
C CYS A 203 15.25 -23.80 8.14
N LYS A 204 16.02 -22.74 8.43
CA LYS A 204 15.49 -21.39 8.54
C LYS A 204 15.09 -20.97 7.12
N LYS A 205 13.85 -21.27 6.73
CA LYS A 205 13.24 -20.75 5.49
C LYS A 205 13.65 -19.29 5.34
N ALA A 206 14.25 -18.93 4.21
CA ALA A 206 14.73 -17.58 3.96
C ALA A 206 13.55 -16.63 3.75
N ARG A 207 12.88 -16.22 4.83
CA ARG A 207 11.77 -15.25 4.79
C ARG A 207 12.34 -13.87 4.43
N LEU A 208 11.60 -13.10 3.64
CA LEU A 208 11.92 -11.69 3.40
C LEU A 208 12.05 -10.97 4.74
N LYS A 209 13.25 -10.44 5.03
CA LYS A 209 13.52 -9.66 6.25
C LYS A 209 13.16 -8.20 6.08
N LYS A 210 13.17 -7.71 4.83
CA LYS A 210 12.92 -6.31 4.49
C LYS A 210 12.20 -6.17 3.15
N ILE A 211 11.38 -5.13 3.03
CA ILE A 211 10.76 -4.69 1.78
C ILE A 211 11.08 -3.20 1.54
N VAL A 212 11.23 -2.83 0.27
CA VAL A 212 11.48 -1.47 -0.18
C VAL A 212 10.25 -0.91 -0.89
N PHE A 213 9.87 0.32 -0.59
CA PHE A 213 8.83 1.09 -1.30
C PHE A 213 9.42 2.39 -1.84
N VAL A 214 8.80 2.96 -2.88
CA VAL A 214 9.16 4.28 -3.41
C VAL A 214 8.03 5.29 -3.14
N ASP A 215 8.36 6.42 -2.50
CA ASP A 215 7.43 7.51 -2.18
C ASP A 215 7.66 8.69 -3.15
N SER A 216 6.94 8.68 -4.26
CA SER A 216 7.01 9.73 -5.29
C SER A 216 5.77 9.76 -6.19
N THR A 217 5.52 10.91 -6.83
CA THR A 217 4.64 10.93 -8.00
C THR A 217 5.13 9.97 -9.10
N TRP A 218 4.21 9.31 -9.81
CA TRP A 218 4.52 8.36 -10.90
C TRP A 218 5.44 8.90 -11.99
N ASN A 219 5.42 10.21 -12.25
CA ASN A 219 6.29 10.85 -13.24
C ASN A 219 7.74 11.04 -12.73
N GLN A 220 7.96 10.98 -11.41
CA GLN A 220 9.26 11.10 -10.76
C GLN A 220 9.88 9.73 -10.43
N THR A 221 9.05 8.69 -10.25
CA THR A 221 9.48 7.35 -9.79
C THR A 221 10.60 6.75 -10.63
N ASN A 222 10.61 7.01 -11.95
CA ASN A 222 11.63 6.50 -12.87
C ASN A 222 13.06 6.82 -12.43
N LYS A 223 13.32 7.99 -11.83
CA LYS A 223 14.67 8.37 -11.35
C LYS A 223 15.17 7.52 -10.19
N ILE A 224 14.25 7.04 -9.35
CA ILE A 224 14.58 6.18 -8.22
C ILE A 224 14.70 4.74 -8.70
N ILE A 225 13.76 4.28 -9.52
CA ILE A 225 13.71 2.86 -9.90
C ILE A 225 14.93 2.44 -10.73
N THR A 226 15.51 3.34 -11.53
CA THR A 226 16.72 3.07 -12.32
C THR A 226 18.03 3.13 -11.53
N ASP A 227 17.99 3.37 -10.21
CA ASP A 227 19.17 3.36 -9.35
C ASP A 227 19.72 1.93 -9.23
N GLU A 228 21.03 1.76 -9.38
CA GLU A 228 21.72 0.46 -9.40
C GLU A 228 21.44 -0.38 -8.15
N ARG A 229 21.32 0.27 -6.98
CA ARG A 229 21.01 -0.37 -5.69
C ARG A 229 19.61 -0.99 -5.65
N LEU A 230 18.72 -0.60 -6.54
CA LEU A 230 17.35 -1.15 -6.65
C LEU A 230 17.17 -2.12 -7.82
N GLN A 231 17.98 -2.02 -8.88
CA GLN A 231 17.83 -2.82 -10.10
C GLN A 231 17.99 -4.33 -9.86
N GLY A 232 18.85 -4.74 -8.92
CA GLY A 232 19.08 -6.14 -8.59
C GLY A 232 18.11 -6.75 -7.57
N LEU A 233 17.11 -6.01 -7.08
CA LEU A 233 16.13 -6.50 -6.10
C LEU A 233 14.98 -7.24 -6.78
N LEU A 234 14.42 -8.26 -6.11
CA LEU A 234 13.18 -8.90 -6.55
C LEU A 234 12.04 -7.88 -6.58
N GLN A 235 11.44 -7.67 -7.75
CA GLN A 235 10.27 -6.80 -7.89
C GLN A 235 8.98 -7.58 -7.61
N ILE A 236 8.12 -7.02 -6.75
CA ILE A 236 6.81 -7.58 -6.41
C ILE A 236 5.74 -6.59 -6.85
N GLU A 237 4.76 -7.09 -7.60
CA GLU A 237 3.56 -6.36 -7.98
C GLU A 237 2.40 -6.71 -7.03
N LEU A 238 1.66 -5.69 -6.60
CA LEU A 238 0.48 -5.86 -5.76
C LEU A 238 -0.75 -6.12 -6.64
N LYS A 239 -1.64 -7.00 -6.17
CA LYS A 239 -2.97 -7.20 -6.78
C LYS A 239 -3.68 -5.85 -6.94
N SER A 240 -4.23 -5.59 -8.12
CA SER A 240 -4.91 -4.33 -8.47
C SER A 240 -6.07 -4.04 -7.52
N ARG A 241 -6.13 -2.81 -7.00
CA ARG A 241 -7.06 -2.37 -5.95
C ARG A 241 -7.44 -0.91 -6.14
N LYS A 242 -8.71 -0.58 -5.93
CA LYS A 242 -9.20 0.79 -5.96
C LYS A 242 -8.65 1.58 -4.76
N THR A 243 -7.95 2.68 -5.02
CA THR A 243 -7.44 3.59 -3.98
C THR A 243 -8.56 4.44 -3.38
N CYS A 244 -8.39 4.81 -2.11
CA CYS A 244 -9.19 5.82 -1.42
C CYS A 244 -8.51 7.21 -1.44
N PHE A 245 -7.40 7.38 -2.18
CA PHE A 245 -6.50 8.52 -2.03
C PHE A 245 -7.09 9.81 -2.61
N TRP A 246 -7.56 10.67 -1.70
CA TRP A 246 -8.27 11.91 -2.03
C TRP A 246 -7.50 12.91 -2.90
N ARG A 247 -6.19 12.74 -3.13
CA ARG A 247 -5.35 13.58 -4.02
C ARG A 247 -5.03 12.90 -5.37
N HIS A 248 -6.01 12.25 -5.99
CA HIS A 248 -5.88 11.63 -7.32
C HIS A 248 -5.17 12.55 -8.34
N GLN A 249 -4.30 11.95 -9.16
CA GLN A 249 -3.65 12.63 -10.27
C GLN A 249 -4.56 12.57 -11.51
N LYS A 250 -4.82 13.71 -12.16
CA LYS A 250 -5.71 13.77 -13.33
C LYS A 250 -5.17 12.87 -14.46
N GLY A 251 -6.02 11.99 -14.99
CA GLY A 251 -5.65 11.06 -16.07
C GLY A 251 -4.82 9.85 -15.62
N LYS A 252 -4.70 9.58 -14.31
CA LYS A 252 -4.19 8.31 -13.79
C LYS A 252 -5.35 7.42 -13.32
N PRO A 253 -5.23 6.08 -13.39
CA PRO A 253 -6.29 5.18 -12.95
C PRO A 253 -6.51 5.25 -11.44
N ASP A 254 -7.71 4.89 -11.00
CA ASP A 254 -8.06 4.76 -9.57
C ASP A 254 -7.49 3.50 -8.92
N THR A 255 -6.61 2.77 -9.61
CA THR A 255 -5.84 1.64 -9.08
C THR A 255 -4.47 2.04 -8.52
N TYR A 256 -4.06 3.31 -8.70
CA TYR A 256 -2.78 3.82 -8.24
C TYR A 256 -2.84 4.18 -6.74
N LEU A 257 -2.47 3.20 -5.92
CA LEU A 257 -2.39 3.30 -4.46
C LEU A 257 -1.46 4.42 -3.99
N SER A 258 -1.81 5.03 -2.86
CA SER A 258 -0.87 5.84 -2.07
C SER A 258 0.11 4.96 -1.30
N THR A 259 1.25 5.51 -0.88
CA THR A 259 2.35 4.76 -0.23
C THR A 259 1.89 3.97 1.00
N ILE A 260 1.03 4.55 1.85
CA ILE A 260 0.50 3.85 3.03
C ILE A 260 -0.49 2.73 2.67
N GLU A 261 -1.28 2.88 1.60
CA GLU A 261 -2.17 1.82 1.11
C GLU A 261 -1.36 0.67 0.51
N ALA A 262 -0.31 0.97 -0.27
CA ALA A 262 0.59 -0.04 -0.82
C ALA A 262 1.27 -0.85 0.30
N ILE A 263 1.75 -0.17 1.35
CA ILE A 263 2.29 -0.82 2.55
C ILE A 263 1.25 -1.71 3.23
N TYR A 264 0.05 -1.17 3.51
CA TYR A 264 -1.03 -1.92 4.15
C TYR A 264 -1.43 -3.17 3.35
N TYR A 265 -1.72 -3.02 2.06
CA TYR A 265 -2.15 -4.14 1.22
C TYR A 265 -1.06 -5.18 1.00
N PHE A 266 0.20 -4.77 0.86
CA PHE A 266 1.33 -5.70 0.84
C PHE A 266 1.37 -6.55 2.12
N LEU A 267 1.25 -5.92 3.30
CA LEU A 267 1.30 -6.63 4.57
C LEU A 267 0.12 -7.58 4.78
N VAL A 268 -1.09 -7.19 4.34
CA VAL A 268 -2.27 -8.07 4.34
C VAL A 268 -2.08 -9.28 3.43
N ASP A 269 -1.57 -9.09 2.20
CA ASP A 269 -1.25 -10.20 1.29
C ASP A 269 -0.14 -11.07 1.88
N TYR A 270 0.95 -10.49 2.37
CA TYR A 270 2.07 -11.20 3.01
C TYR A 270 1.61 -12.06 4.19
N HIS A 271 0.73 -11.55 5.06
CA HIS A 271 0.21 -12.29 6.19
C HIS A 271 -0.65 -13.49 5.76
N ARG A 272 -1.56 -13.29 4.80
CA ARG A 272 -2.44 -14.36 4.31
C ARG A 272 -1.69 -15.42 3.50
N GLU A 273 -0.78 -15.01 2.63
CA GLU A 273 -0.18 -15.87 1.61
C GLU A 273 1.17 -16.48 2.09
N LEU A 274 1.99 -15.73 2.84
CA LEU A 274 3.34 -16.14 3.29
C LEU A 274 3.43 -16.52 4.77
N LEU A 275 2.67 -15.86 5.66
CA LEU A 275 2.54 -16.33 7.04
C LEU A 275 1.53 -17.50 7.13
N LYS A 276 0.53 -17.53 6.23
CA LYS A 276 -0.60 -18.48 6.24
C LYS A 276 -1.42 -18.40 7.53
N GLU A 277 -1.48 -17.20 8.08
CA GLU A 277 -2.19 -16.86 9.31
C GLU A 277 -3.51 -16.16 8.98
N LYS A 278 -4.46 -16.22 9.91
CA LYS A 278 -5.75 -15.54 9.77
C LYS A 278 -5.56 -14.04 10.03
N TYR A 279 -5.89 -13.22 9.04
CA TYR A 279 -5.91 -11.77 9.20
C TYR A 279 -7.08 -11.33 10.09
N GLU A 280 -6.78 -10.61 11.17
CA GLU A 280 -7.73 -10.11 12.17
C GLU A 280 -7.58 -8.60 12.44
N GLY A 281 -6.92 -7.88 11.52
CA GLY A 281 -6.71 -6.44 11.60
C GLY A 281 -5.34 -6.03 12.14
N GLN A 282 -4.36 -6.94 12.13
CA GLN A 282 -3.01 -6.73 12.71
C GLN A 282 -2.32 -5.45 12.21
N TYR A 283 -2.63 -5.00 10.99
CA TYR A 283 -2.02 -3.81 10.37
C TYR A 283 -3.03 -2.69 10.06
N ASP A 284 -4.30 -2.82 10.45
CA ASP A 284 -5.35 -1.84 10.13
C ASP A 284 -4.98 -0.45 10.67
N ASN A 285 -4.37 -0.41 11.85
CA ASN A 285 -3.88 0.83 12.46
C ASN A 285 -2.79 1.56 11.66
N LEU A 286 -2.16 0.96 10.63
CA LEU A 286 -1.34 1.72 9.67
C LEU A 286 -2.15 2.79 8.92
N LEU A 287 -3.46 2.56 8.76
CA LEU A 287 -4.39 3.49 8.15
C LEU A 287 -5.03 4.45 9.18
N PHE A 288 -4.55 4.49 10.44
CA PHE A 288 -5.11 5.34 11.50
C PHE A 288 -5.14 6.83 11.15
N PHE A 289 -4.03 7.40 10.67
CA PHE A 289 -4.01 8.79 10.17
C PHE A 289 -4.71 8.92 8.83
N TYR A 290 -4.65 7.89 7.99
CA TYR A 290 -5.18 7.89 6.63
C TYR A 290 -6.70 7.98 6.61
N SER A 291 -7.40 7.11 7.34
CA SER A 291 -8.86 7.09 7.43
C SER A 291 -9.43 8.34 8.11
N PHE A 292 -8.72 8.90 9.09
CA PHE A 292 -9.08 10.18 9.71
C PHE A 292 -9.08 11.31 8.67
N MET A 293 -7.98 11.44 7.91
CA MET A 293 -7.84 12.44 6.84
C MET A 293 -8.86 12.23 5.72
N TYR A 294 -9.09 10.99 5.32
CA TYR A 294 -10.12 10.61 4.35
C TYR A 294 -11.51 11.09 4.81
N ARG A 295 -11.88 10.80 6.07
CA ARG A 295 -13.15 11.24 6.67
C ARG A 295 -13.30 12.76 6.69
N LEU A 296 -12.25 13.50 7.10
CA LEU A 296 -12.29 14.96 7.07
C LEU A 296 -12.51 15.53 5.67
N ILE A 297 -11.86 14.94 4.67
CA ILE A 297 -11.90 15.46 3.30
C ILE A 297 -13.18 15.05 2.58
N LYS A 298 -13.72 13.86 2.86
CA LYS A 298 -15.07 13.45 2.44
C LYS A 298 -16.12 14.40 3.01
N ASN A 299 -16.10 14.66 4.32
CA ASN A 299 -17.04 15.59 4.96
C ASN A 299 -16.95 17.00 4.34
N ALA A 300 -15.73 17.54 4.15
CA ALA A 300 -15.54 18.85 3.54
C ALA A 300 -16.02 18.92 2.07
N ARG A 301 -15.98 17.80 1.33
CA ARG A 301 -16.51 17.68 -0.04
C ARG A 301 -18.03 17.66 -0.06
N CYS A 302 -18.66 16.86 0.80
CA CYS A 302 -20.12 16.83 0.97
C CYS A 302 -20.67 18.21 1.36
N SER A 303 -20.04 18.89 2.33
CA SER A 303 -20.40 20.27 2.71
C SER A 303 -20.19 21.32 1.61
N ALA A 304 -19.37 21.02 0.60
CA ALA A 304 -19.11 21.90 -0.54
C ALA A 304 -19.93 21.53 -1.80
N GLY A 305 -20.87 20.58 -1.71
CA GLY A 305 -21.71 20.14 -2.83
C GLY A 305 -20.93 19.46 -3.97
N LYS A 306 -19.80 18.80 -3.65
CA LYS A 306 -18.92 18.13 -4.62
C LYS A 306 -18.75 16.66 -4.24
N GLU A 307 -19.49 15.78 -4.89
CA GLU A 307 -19.20 14.34 -4.89
C GLU A 307 -18.20 13.97 -6.01
#